data_AF-A0A2V6X279-F1
#
_entry.id   AF-A0A2V6X279-F1
#
_cell.length_a   1.000
_cell.length_b   1.000
_cell.length_c   1.000
_cell.angle_alpha   90.00
_cell.angle_beta   90.00
_cell.angle_gamma   90.00
#
_symmetry.space_group_name_H-M   'P 1'
#
loop_
_entity.id
_entity.type
_entity.pdbx_description
1 polymer ?
#
loop_
_entity_poly.entity_id
_entity_poly.type
_entity_poly.pdbx_seq_one_letter_code
_entity_poly.pdbx_strand_id
1 'polypeptide(L)'
;VDLVRESVIDEHTALLRVRPQDLHQMLHPVFDAADKAAAIARGRLLARGLPAAPGAAVGKVVFDADRAVEWAKTGEHVVLVRPETSPEDVAGMYASQGIVTARGGRTSHAAVVAVGMGKSCVVGASDVLVDEEHRSFEADGRRVREGDIISVDGNTGEVILDSVQTIQPELRDEFREFLEWADK
;
A
#
# COMPACT_ATOMS: atom_id res chain seq x y z
N VAL A 1 25.34 -2.49 5.77
CA VAL A 1 26.19 -1.77 6.73
C VAL A 1 27.17 -2.69 7.42
N ASP A 2 26.71 -3.80 8.02
CA ASP A 2 27.58 -4.73 8.74
C ASP A 2 28.77 -5.26 7.90
N LEU A 3 28.56 -5.62 6.64
CA LEU A 3 29.66 -6.06 5.76
C LEU A 3 30.75 -5.00 5.51
N VAL A 4 30.41 -3.71 5.62
CA VAL A 4 31.39 -2.62 5.55
C VAL A 4 32.12 -2.50 6.89
N ARG A 5 31.39 -2.59 8.01
CA ARG A 5 31.96 -2.61 9.37
C ARG A 5 32.92 -3.79 9.58
N GLU A 6 32.59 -4.94 8.99
CA GLU A 6 33.43 -6.15 8.96
C GLU A 6 34.54 -6.10 7.90
N SER A 7 34.67 -5.00 7.15
CA SER A 7 35.67 -4.81 6.08
C SER A 7 35.62 -5.87 4.97
N VAL A 8 34.46 -6.50 4.76
CA VAL A 8 34.24 -7.49 3.69
C VAL A 8 34.02 -6.79 2.35
N ILE A 9 33.41 -5.61 2.35
CA ILE A 9 33.19 -4.75 1.18
C ILE A 9 33.45 -3.27 1.53
N ASP A 10 33.73 -2.43 0.54
CA ASP A 10 33.85 -0.98 0.71
C ASP A 10 32.49 -0.25 0.66
N GLU A 11 32.48 1.03 1.08
CA GLU A 11 31.28 1.89 1.09
C GLU A 11 30.65 1.98 -0.31
N HIS A 12 31.46 2.16 -1.37
CA HIS A 12 31.00 2.28 -2.74
C HIS A 12 30.30 1.00 -3.25
N THR A 13 30.86 -0.17 -2.95
CA THR A 13 30.26 -1.47 -3.29
C THR A 13 28.96 -1.69 -2.52
N ALA A 14 28.89 -1.25 -1.26
CA ALA A 14 27.67 -1.32 -0.47
C ALA A 14 26.55 -0.44 -1.07
N LEU A 15 26.87 0.79 -1.50
CA LEU A 15 25.92 1.70 -2.17
C LEU A 15 25.32 1.07 -3.44
N LEU A 16 26.16 0.46 -4.27
CA LEU A 16 25.72 -0.18 -5.52
C LEU A 16 24.91 -1.48 -5.31
N ARG A 17 24.94 -2.06 -4.12
CA ARG A 17 24.20 -3.30 -3.80
C ARG A 17 22.77 -3.05 -3.32
N VAL A 18 22.46 -1.84 -2.86
CA VAL A 18 21.11 -1.48 -2.42
C VAL A 18 20.40 -0.77 -3.56
N ARG A 19 19.23 -1.28 -3.96
CA ARG A 19 18.45 -0.62 -5.00
C ARG A 19 17.69 0.56 -4.37
N PRO A 20 17.54 1.69 -5.07
CA PRO A 20 16.79 2.84 -4.55
C PRO A 20 15.36 2.48 -4.08
N GLN A 21 14.71 1.52 -4.75
CA GLN A 21 13.36 1.08 -4.40
C GLN A 21 13.29 0.37 -3.04
N ASP A 22 14.39 -0.27 -2.60
CA ASP A 22 14.46 -0.93 -1.29
C ASP A 22 14.55 0.10 -0.15
N LEU A 23 15.20 1.26 -0.40
CA LEU A 23 15.22 2.39 0.54
C LEU A 23 13.83 3.02 0.68
N HIS A 24 13.11 3.19 -0.43
CA HIS A 24 11.75 3.75 -0.40
C HIS A 24 10.80 2.91 0.46
N GLN A 25 10.89 1.58 0.41
CA GLN A 25 10.09 0.67 1.26
C GLN A 25 10.29 0.95 2.75
N MET A 26 11.49 1.33 3.17
CA MET A 26 11.80 1.63 4.57
C MET A 26 11.20 2.95 5.07
N LEU A 27 10.71 3.80 4.16
CA LEU A 27 10.09 5.09 4.48
C LEU A 27 8.56 5.03 4.54
N HIS A 28 7.96 3.94 4.06
CA HIS A 28 6.50 3.81 4.05
C HIS A 28 5.99 3.30 5.41
N PRO A 29 4.85 3.81 5.89
CA PRO A 29 4.16 3.23 7.05
C PRO A 29 3.97 1.72 6.90
N VAL A 30 4.09 0.98 7.99
CA VAL A 30 3.82 -0.47 8.04
C VAL A 30 2.72 -0.75 9.07
N PHE A 31 2.06 -1.90 8.98
CA PHE A 31 1.13 -2.32 10.03
C PHE A 31 1.89 -2.91 11.22
N ASP A 32 1.36 -2.67 12.42
CA ASP A 32 1.78 -3.43 13.61
C ASP A 32 1.54 -4.92 13.37
N ALA A 33 2.60 -5.72 13.49
CA ALA A 33 2.54 -7.14 13.15
C ALA A 33 1.58 -7.92 14.06
N ALA A 34 1.48 -7.54 15.34
CA ALA A 34 0.63 -8.22 16.30
C ALA A 34 -0.84 -7.87 16.07
N ASP A 35 -1.16 -6.59 15.87
CA ASP A 35 -2.54 -6.15 15.57
C ASP A 35 -3.02 -6.69 14.22
N LYS A 36 -2.16 -6.68 13.20
CA LYS A 36 -2.44 -7.29 11.90
C LYS A 36 -2.72 -8.79 12.03
N ALA A 37 -1.87 -9.53 12.74
CA ALA A 37 -2.07 -10.96 12.95
C ALA A 37 -3.39 -11.24 13.72
N ALA A 38 -3.69 -10.43 14.74
CA ALA A 38 -4.94 -10.52 15.48
C ALA A 38 -6.16 -10.20 14.59
N ALA A 39 -6.06 -9.23 13.69
CA ALA A 39 -7.10 -8.90 12.73
C ALA A 39 -7.42 -10.09 11.81
N ILE A 40 -6.39 -10.69 11.23
CA ILE A 40 -6.51 -11.85 10.35
C ILE A 40 -7.08 -13.05 11.13
N ALA A 41 -6.61 -13.30 12.35
CA ALA A 41 -7.10 -14.39 13.19
C ALA A 41 -8.59 -14.24 13.58
N ARG A 42 -9.11 -13.00 13.62
CA ARG A 42 -10.54 -12.71 13.80
C ARG A 42 -11.37 -12.82 12.51
N GLY A 43 -10.77 -13.30 11.42
CA GLY A 43 -11.44 -13.44 10.13
C GLY A 43 -11.74 -12.11 9.44
N ARG A 44 -10.90 -11.07 9.67
CA ARG A 44 -11.03 -9.78 8.97
C ARG A 44 -10.29 -9.72 7.63
N LEU A 45 -9.57 -10.79 7.23
CA LEU A 45 -8.94 -10.83 5.91
C LEU A 45 -10.03 -10.94 4.84
N LEU A 46 -10.15 -9.94 3.97
CA LEU A 46 -11.16 -9.91 2.91
C LEU A 46 -10.65 -10.58 1.64
N ALA A 47 -9.42 -10.26 1.24
CA ALA A 47 -8.81 -10.76 0.01
C ALA A 47 -7.29 -10.68 0.08
N ARG A 48 -6.63 -11.43 -0.80
CA ARG A 48 -5.21 -11.29 -1.09
C ARG A 48 -4.97 -11.13 -2.59
N GLY A 49 -4.37 -10.01 -2.98
CA GLY A 49 -3.92 -9.73 -4.34
C GLY A 49 -2.41 -9.74 -4.47
N LEU A 50 -1.92 -9.13 -5.55
CA LEU A 50 -0.50 -8.93 -5.81
C LEU A 50 -0.02 -7.63 -5.13
N PRO A 51 1.07 -7.68 -4.33
CA PRO A 51 1.70 -6.47 -3.80
C PRO A 51 2.34 -5.68 -4.94
N ALA A 52 1.73 -4.55 -5.28
CA ALA A 52 2.14 -3.71 -6.40
C ALA A 52 3.00 -2.53 -5.95
N ALA A 53 2.59 -1.84 -4.88
CA ALA A 53 3.33 -0.74 -4.29
C ALA A 53 3.32 -0.87 -2.77
N PRO A 54 4.49 -0.71 -2.12
CA PRO A 54 4.66 -0.98 -0.69
C PRO A 54 3.93 0.04 0.20
N GLY A 55 3.79 -0.34 1.47
CA GLY A 55 3.23 0.51 2.52
C GLY A 55 1.89 0.05 3.06
N ALA A 56 1.52 0.58 4.23
CA ALA A 56 0.26 0.36 4.90
C ALA A 56 -0.66 1.57 4.71
N ALA A 57 -1.88 1.32 4.25
CA ALA A 57 -2.90 2.35 4.11
C ALA A 57 -4.18 1.94 4.85
N VAL A 58 -4.81 2.90 5.53
CA VAL A 58 -6.12 2.73 6.17
C VAL A 58 -7.02 3.85 5.68
N GLY A 59 -8.26 3.54 5.35
CA GLY A 59 -9.21 4.56 4.95
C GLY A 59 -10.59 4.01 4.62
N LYS A 60 -11.52 4.93 4.42
CA LYS A 60 -12.87 4.67 3.97
C LYS A 60 -12.88 4.26 2.50
N VAL A 61 -13.64 3.23 2.16
CA VAL A 61 -13.75 2.75 0.79
C VAL A 61 -14.52 3.74 -0.08
N VAL A 62 -13.98 4.01 -1.26
CA VAL A 62 -14.63 4.77 -2.34
C VAL A 62 -14.46 4.01 -3.66
N PHE A 63 -15.43 4.12 -4.56
CA PHE A 63 -15.51 3.31 -5.79
C PHE A 63 -15.27 4.10 -7.08
N ASP A 64 -15.11 5.42 -6.97
CA ASP A 64 -14.80 6.30 -8.08
C ASP A 64 -13.80 7.39 -7.66
N ALA A 65 -13.10 7.93 -8.65
CA ALA A 65 -12.00 8.86 -8.44
C ALA A 65 -12.48 10.23 -7.93
N ASP A 66 -13.64 10.71 -8.39
CA ASP A 66 -14.19 12.00 -7.99
C ASP A 66 -14.53 12.02 -6.49
N ARG A 67 -15.13 10.93 -5.99
CA ARG A 67 -15.42 10.73 -4.56
C ARG A 67 -14.15 10.67 -3.72
N ALA A 68 -13.12 9.99 -4.21
CA ALA A 68 -11.82 9.97 -3.53
C ALA A 68 -11.26 11.39 -3.36
N VAL A 69 -11.34 12.23 -4.40
CA VAL A 69 -10.92 13.63 -4.35
C VAL A 69 -11.80 14.46 -3.41
N GLU A 70 -13.12 14.29 -3.46
CA GLU A 70 -14.08 15.01 -2.63
C GLU A 70 -13.82 14.75 -1.14
N TRP A 71 -13.70 13.49 -0.74
CA TRP A 71 -13.50 13.09 0.65
C TRP A 71 -12.10 13.44 1.16
N ALA A 72 -11.08 13.32 0.31
CA ALA A 72 -9.74 13.77 0.68
C ALA A 72 -9.72 15.28 0.98
N LYS A 73 -10.50 16.10 0.24
CA LYS A 73 -10.62 17.54 0.52
C LYS A 73 -11.28 17.84 1.86
N THR A 74 -12.13 16.95 2.37
CA THR A 74 -12.73 17.08 3.71
C THR A 74 -11.83 16.54 4.82
N GLY A 75 -10.61 16.09 4.50
CA GLY A 75 -9.65 15.55 5.46
C GLY A 75 -9.85 14.07 5.77
N GLU A 76 -10.72 13.38 5.04
CA GLU A 76 -10.96 11.96 5.23
C GLU A 76 -9.85 11.13 4.56
N HIS A 77 -9.41 10.06 5.22
CA HIS A 77 -8.54 9.07 4.62
C HIS A 77 -9.37 8.08 3.81
N VAL A 78 -9.04 7.89 2.53
CA VAL A 78 -9.81 7.04 1.62
C VAL A 78 -8.97 5.97 0.96
N VAL A 79 -9.61 4.85 0.60
CA VAL A 79 -9.05 3.77 -0.20
C VAL A 79 -9.89 3.62 -1.45
N LEU A 80 -9.26 3.81 -2.61
CA LEU A 80 -9.93 3.65 -3.90
C LEU A 80 -9.97 2.18 -4.30
N VAL A 81 -11.18 1.64 -4.46
CA VAL A 81 -11.41 0.26 -4.89
C VAL A 81 -12.07 0.27 -6.26
N ARG A 82 -11.42 -0.33 -7.26
CA ARG A 82 -11.89 -0.36 -8.65
C ARG A 82 -11.78 -1.78 -9.24
N PRO A 83 -12.58 -2.17 -10.24
CA PRO A 83 -12.29 -3.39 -10.99
C PRO A 83 -10.91 -3.31 -11.67
N GLU A 84 -10.65 -2.16 -12.30
CA GLU A 84 -9.40 -1.76 -12.94
C GLU A 84 -9.33 -0.23 -12.93
N THR A 85 -8.12 0.33 -13.01
CA THR A 85 -7.91 1.79 -13.10
C THR A 85 -7.52 2.21 -14.51
N SER A 86 -7.73 3.47 -14.80
CA SER A 86 -7.51 4.13 -16.07
C SER A 86 -6.88 5.53 -15.85
N PRO A 87 -6.37 6.20 -16.90
CA PRO A 87 -5.76 7.54 -16.77
C PRO A 87 -6.68 8.59 -16.13
N GLU A 88 -7.99 8.48 -16.31
CA GLU A 88 -8.99 9.34 -15.68
C GLU A 88 -9.06 9.17 -14.15
N ASP A 89 -8.64 8.03 -13.62
CA ASP A 89 -8.64 7.76 -12.17
C ASP A 89 -7.46 8.42 -11.43
N VAL A 90 -6.47 8.98 -12.14
CA VAL A 90 -5.19 9.46 -11.57
C VAL A 90 -5.39 10.47 -10.42
N ALA A 91 -6.36 11.38 -10.54
CA ALA A 91 -6.65 12.36 -9.49
C ALA A 91 -7.14 11.68 -8.21
N GLY A 92 -8.03 10.69 -8.33
CA GLY A 92 -8.53 9.90 -7.19
C GLY A 92 -7.48 8.98 -6.60
N MET A 93 -6.65 8.37 -7.45
CA MET A 93 -5.50 7.57 -7.02
C MET A 93 -4.54 8.40 -6.17
N TYR A 94 -4.24 9.63 -6.58
CA TYR A 94 -3.37 10.54 -5.84
C TYR A 94 -3.99 10.97 -4.49
N ALA A 95 -5.29 11.25 -4.48
CA ALA A 95 -6.04 11.63 -3.29
C ALA A 95 -6.15 10.51 -2.25
N SER A 96 -6.09 9.24 -2.69
CA SER A 96 -6.27 8.07 -1.82
C SER A 96 -5.02 7.74 -0.99
N GLN A 97 -5.21 7.08 0.15
CA GLN A 97 -4.12 6.50 0.95
C GLN A 97 -3.64 5.17 0.36
N GLY A 98 -4.58 4.38 -0.16
CA GLY A 98 -4.31 3.12 -0.81
C GLY A 98 -5.23 2.85 -1.99
N ILE A 99 -4.84 1.91 -2.84
CA ILE A 99 -5.54 1.53 -4.06
C ILE A 99 -5.68 0.01 -4.11
N VAL A 100 -6.89 -0.48 -4.35
CA VAL A 100 -7.18 -1.90 -4.55
C VAL A 100 -7.82 -2.10 -5.91
N THR A 101 -7.28 -3.02 -6.72
CA THR A 101 -7.95 -3.44 -7.95
C THR A 101 -8.27 -4.94 -7.97
N ALA A 102 -9.47 -5.28 -8.44
CA ALA A 102 -9.88 -6.68 -8.61
C ALA A 102 -9.09 -7.38 -9.73
N ARG A 103 -8.72 -6.61 -10.77
CA ARG A 103 -7.97 -7.09 -11.94
C ARG A 103 -6.66 -6.32 -12.10
N GLY A 104 -5.78 -6.87 -12.94
CA GLY A 104 -4.49 -6.28 -13.27
C GLY A 104 -3.31 -7.01 -12.63
N GLY A 105 -2.15 -6.92 -13.30
CA GLY A 105 -0.89 -7.49 -12.84
C GLY A 105 0.08 -6.43 -12.31
N ARG A 106 1.31 -6.84 -11.99
CA ARG A 106 2.39 -5.95 -11.51
C ARG A 106 2.78 -4.84 -12.50
N THR A 107 2.39 -4.96 -13.77
CA THR A 107 2.61 -3.96 -14.83
C THR A 107 1.32 -3.26 -15.28
N SER A 108 0.24 -3.41 -14.52
CA SER A 108 -1.01 -2.69 -14.77
C SER A 108 -0.88 -1.20 -14.50
N HIS A 109 -1.84 -0.41 -15.03
CA HIS A 109 -1.91 1.02 -14.79
C HIS A 109 -1.83 1.36 -13.29
N ALA A 110 -2.68 0.73 -12.46
CA ALA A 110 -2.69 0.92 -11.02
C ALA A 110 -1.30 0.69 -10.39
N ALA A 111 -0.66 -0.43 -10.73
CA ALA A 111 0.64 -0.81 -10.17
C ALA A 111 1.74 0.21 -10.50
N VAL A 112 1.85 0.60 -11.78
CA VAL A 112 2.91 1.51 -12.23
C VAL A 112 2.72 2.91 -11.62
N VAL A 113 1.49 3.41 -11.63
CA VAL A 113 1.18 4.76 -11.14
C VAL A 113 1.31 4.84 -9.62
N ALA A 114 0.82 3.84 -8.88
CA ALA A 114 0.87 3.84 -7.42
C ALA A 114 2.32 3.83 -6.88
N VAL A 115 3.24 3.10 -7.53
CA VAL A 115 4.67 3.13 -7.18
C VAL A 115 5.24 4.53 -7.33
N GLY A 116 4.95 5.22 -8.43
CA GLY A 116 5.41 6.60 -8.66
C GLY A 116 4.83 7.60 -7.66
N MET A 117 3.62 7.35 -7.17
CA MET A 117 2.95 8.21 -6.18
C MET A 117 3.30 7.87 -4.72
N GLY A 118 4.00 6.76 -4.48
CA GLY A 118 4.27 6.28 -3.12
C GLY A 118 3.02 5.87 -2.34
N LYS A 119 1.98 5.38 -3.03
CA LYS A 119 0.72 4.94 -2.41
C LYS A 119 0.69 3.43 -2.27
N SER A 120 0.17 2.92 -1.15
CA SER A 120 -0.01 1.48 -0.96
C SER A 120 -0.94 0.92 -2.02
N CYS A 121 -0.54 -0.16 -2.71
CA CYS A 121 -1.35 -0.70 -3.78
C CYS A 121 -1.34 -2.22 -3.83
N VAL A 122 -2.55 -2.78 -3.90
CA VAL A 122 -2.81 -4.20 -4.12
C VAL A 122 -3.61 -4.34 -5.42
N VAL A 123 -3.08 -5.10 -6.36
CA VAL A 123 -3.72 -5.29 -7.68
C VAL A 123 -4.05 -6.75 -7.90
N GLY A 124 -5.05 -7.03 -8.74
CA GLY A 124 -5.42 -8.41 -9.06
C GLY A 124 -5.93 -9.18 -7.83
N ALA A 125 -6.61 -8.50 -6.90
CA ALA A 125 -7.32 -9.14 -5.80
C ALA A 125 -8.61 -9.78 -6.34
N SER A 126 -8.48 -10.94 -7.01
CA SER A 126 -9.57 -11.57 -7.76
C SER A 126 -10.79 -11.94 -6.92
N ASP A 127 -10.61 -12.09 -5.61
CA ASP A 127 -11.69 -12.38 -4.66
C ASP A 127 -12.56 -11.14 -4.34
N VAL A 128 -12.12 -9.94 -4.76
CA VAL A 128 -12.87 -8.69 -4.62
C VAL A 128 -13.79 -8.52 -5.83
N LEU A 129 -15.09 -8.74 -5.61
CA LEU A 129 -16.13 -8.55 -6.62
C LEU A 129 -16.75 -7.17 -6.47
N VAL A 130 -16.27 -6.21 -7.28
CA VAL A 130 -16.70 -4.81 -7.21
C VAL A 130 -18.02 -4.60 -7.96
N ASP A 131 -18.98 -3.94 -7.31
CA ASP A 131 -20.25 -3.47 -7.83
C ASP A 131 -20.27 -1.93 -7.75
N GLU A 132 -19.90 -1.28 -8.85
CA GLU A 132 -19.81 0.18 -8.95
C GLU A 132 -21.20 0.84 -8.87
N GLU A 133 -22.24 0.18 -9.37
CA GLU A 133 -23.61 0.69 -9.36
C GLU A 133 -24.16 0.78 -7.93
N HIS A 134 -23.93 -0.25 -7.13
CA HIS A 134 -24.37 -0.32 -5.74
C HIS A 134 -23.31 0.20 -4.75
N ARG A 135 -22.16 0.67 -5.25
CA ARG A 135 -21.04 1.18 -4.47
C ARG A 135 -20.66 0.26 -3.32
N SER A 136 -20.41 -0.99 -3.67
CA SER A 136 -20.00 -2.02 -2.73
C SER A 136 -19.08 -3.02 -3.40
N PHE A 137 -18.32 -3.78 -2.62
CA PHE A 137 -17.70 -5.00 -3.12
C PHE A 137 -18.02 -6.17 -2.21
N GLU A 138 -17.96 -7.38 -2.76
CA GLU A 138 -18.01 -8.61 -1.99
C GLU A 138 -16.64 -9.29 -1.98
N ALA A 139 -16.22 -9.75 -0.80
CA ALA A 139 -14.98 -10.50 -0.61
C ALA A 139 -15.11 -11.37 0.64
N ASP A 140 -14.62 -12.62 0.59
CA ASP A 140 -14.76 -13.62 1.67
C ASP A 140 -16.21 -13.73 2.24
N GLY A 141 -17.21 -13.69 1.35
CA GLY A 141 -18.63 -13.75 1.72
C GLY A 141 -19.15 -12.54 2.51
N ARG A 142 -18.36 -11.46 2.61
CA ARG A 142 -18.74 -10.20 3.26
C ARG A 142 -18.95 -9.12 2.21
N ARG A 143 -19.96 -8.28 2.43
CA ARG A 143 -20.20 -7.09 1.63
C ARG A 143 -19.64 -5.86 2.34
N VAL A 144 -18.78 -5.12 1.66
CA VAL A 144 -18.18 -3.86 2.11
C VAL A 144 -18.76 -2.73 1.27
N ARG A 145 -19.24 -1.66 1.92
CA ARG A 145 -19.95 -0.53 1.30
C ARG A 145 -19.08 0.72 1.27
N GLU A 146 -19.47 1.68 0.44
CA GLU A 146 -18.84 3.01 0.42
C GLU A 146 -18.88 3.62 1.83
N GLY A 147 -17.72 4.10 2.31
CA GLY A 147 -17.57 4.64 3.66
C GLY A 147 -17.10 3.64 4.72
N ASP A 148 -17.19 2.34 4.48
CA ASP A 148 -16.63 1.34 5.39
C ASP A 148 -15.10 1.46 5.41
N ILE A 149 -14.48 1.16 6.56
CA ILE A 149 -13.03 1.26 6.72
C ILE A 149 -12.38 -0.06 6.32
N ILE A 150 -11.33 0.03 5.52
CA ILE A 150 -10.44 -1.10 5.23
C ILE A 150 -8.98 -0.69 5.42
N SER A 151 -8.15 -1.72 5.60
CA SER A 151 -6.70 -1.64 5.69
C SER A 151 -6.08 -2.40 4.52
N VAL A 152 -5.13 -1.77 3.84
CA VAL A 152 -4.46 -2.29 2.65
C VAL A 152 -2.97 -2.41 2.93
N ASP A 153 -2.45 -3.64 2.85
CA ASP A 153 -1.03 -3.92 2.98
C ASP A 153 -0.41 -4.17 1.60
N GLY A 154 0.23 -3.13 1.08
CA GLY A 154 0.90 -3.14 -0.21
C GLY A 154 2.19 -3.98 -0.22
N ASN A 155 2.68 -4.40 0.94
CA ASN A 155 3.87 -5.27 1.05
C ASN A 155 3.50 -6.75 0.89
N THR A 156 2.38 -7.17 1.50
CA THR A 156 1.93 -8.57 1.49
C THR A 156 0.79 -8.85 0.51
N GLY A 157 0.15 -7.81 -0.02
CA GLY A 157 -1.00 -7.93 -0.92
C GLY A 157 -2.31 -8.15 -0.18
N GLU A 158 -2.40 -7.88 1.12
CA GLU A 158 -3.56 -8.22 1.94
C GLU A 158 -4.53 -7.03 2.06
N VAL A 159 -5.82 -7.32 1.91
CA VAL A 159 -6.92 -6.38 2.13
C VAL A 159 -7.69 -6.85 3.35
N ILE A 160 -7.79 -6.01 4.37
CA ILE A 160 -8.28 -6.36 5.70
C ILE A 160 -9.44 -5.42 6.06
N LEU A 161 -10.51 -5.97 6.61
CA LEU A 161 -11.65 -5.21 7.12
C LEU A 161 -11.26 -4.44 8.39
N ASP A 162 -11.84 -3.26 8.55
CA ASP A 162 -11.58 -2.29 9.61
C ASP A 162 -10.14 -1.73 9.60
N SER A 163 -9.86 -0.84 10.55
CA SER A 163 -8.53 -0.30 10.78
C SER A 163 -7.61 -1.34 11.44
N VAL A 164 -6.39 -1.42 10.91
CA VAL A 164 -5.22 -2.05 11.52
C VAL A 164 -4.26 -0.94 11.92
N GLN A 165 -3.64 -1.05 13.10
CA GLN A 165 -2.72 -0.05 13.61
C GLN A 165 -1.51 0.12 12.70
N THR A 166 -1.23 1.36 12.30
CA THR A 166 -0.05 1.72 11.51
C THR A 166 1.09 2.21 12.41
N ILE A 167 2.31 1.91 12.01
CA ILE A 167 3.55 2.32 12.65
C ILE A 167 4.40 3.05 11.60
N GLN A 168 4.90 4.23 11.98
CA GLN A 168 5.94 4.93 11.23
C GLN A 168 7.28 4.22 11.48
N PRO A 169 7.98 3.75 10.43
CA PRO A 169 9.28 3.14 10.62
C PRO A 169 10.25 4.13 11.28
N GLU A 170 10.90 3.71 12.36
CA GLU A 170 12.04 4.46 12.87
C GLU A 170 13.24 4.24 11.94
N LEU A 171 13.77 5.35 11.42
CA LEU A 171 15.03 5.35 10.67
C LEU A 171 16.16 4.98 11.62
N ARG A 172 16.57 3.71 11.56
CA ARG A 172 17.68 3.19 12.37
C ARG A 172 18.98 3.89 11.99
N ASP A 173 19.93 3.90 12.92
CA ASP A 173 21.23 4.57 12.73
C ASP A 173 22.01 4.00 11.55
N GLU A 174 21.85 2.71 11.22
CA GLU A 174 22.48 2.10 10.04
C GLU A 174 21.95 2.70 8.73
N PHE A 175 20.69 3.11 8.68
CA PHE A 175 20.14 3.76 7.49
C PHE A 175 20.74 5.16 7.32
N ARG A 176 20.95 5.89 8.41
CA ARG A 176 21.64 7.19 8.38
C ARG A 176 23.09 7.04 7.95
N GLU A 177 23.81 6.09 8.53
CA GLU A 177 25.20 5.77 8.16
C GLU A 177 25.31 5.42 6.67
N PHE A 178 24.36 4.64 6.13
CA PHE A 178 24.31 4.32 4.71
C PHE A 178 24.07 5.56 3.82
N LEU A 179 23.19 6.48 4.24
CA LEU A 179 22.96 7.73 3.51
C LEU A 179 24.16 8.67 3.57
N GLU A 180 24.86 8.75 4.71
CA GLU A 180 26.10 9.52 4.83
C GLU A 180 27.19 9.04 3.85
N TRP A 181 27.22 7.75 3.52
CA TRP A 181 28.13 7.24 2.48
C TRP A 181 27.76 7.73 1.09
N ALA A 182 26.47 7.93 0.80
CA ALA A 182 26.00 8.44 -0.49
C ALA A 182 26.25 9.94 -0.68
N ASP A 183 26.33 10.69 0.42
CA ASP A 183 26.60 12.13 0.42
C ASP A 183 28.09 12.49 0.23
N LYS A 184 29.00 11.51 0.38
CA LYS A 184 30.45 11.67 0.16
C LYS A 184 30.83 11.56 -1.32
#